data_AF-A0A2X3YFY3-F1
#
_entry.id   AF-A0A2X3YFY3-F1
#
_cell.length_a   1.000
_cell.length_b   1.000
_cell.length_c   1.000
_cell.angle_alpha   90.00
_cell.angle_beta   90.00
_cell.angle_gamma   90.00
#
_symmetry.space_group_name_H-M   'P 1'
#
loop_
_entity.id
_entity.type
_entity.pdbx_description
1 polymer ?
#
loop_
_entity_poly.entity_id
_entity_poly.type
_entity_poly.pdbx_seq_one_letter_code
_entity_poly.pdbx_strand_id
1 'polypeptide(L)'
;MRKKKIVYVLLSILLLGALGLLSLWVIKINTKVYTDIRETKFKSIQLFDNNKFVLVAVDEKNNRADIYYGQNYVSTIAVHSWRIGEVKNSPPIGKEEYYKIISYDLNSPNLSRKELDLYELPRIQTQKFRLNEVLSSYYGNGKDYMARDNLYQYVNGEYFEQSFLLDIDNEELFFKDVAQRRNEMATKDPYRNKVSLTPGGLGDSLSAQLREYHLLQLRGAIIPDLDSDNKIDISNTNFAQLYPEVAKNMKDMTQLYFRPE
;
A
#
# COMPACT_ATOMS: atom_id res chain seq x y z
N MET A 1 37.08 59.53 -4.44
CA MET A 1 37.27 58.12 -4.88
C MET A 1 36.72 57.06 -3.91
N ARG A 2 36.86 57.20 -2.58
CA ARG A 2 36.48 56.18 -1.58
C ARG A 2 34.99 55.78 -1.58
N LYS A 3 34.07 56.74 -1.74
CA LYS A 3 32.61 56.50 -1.82
C LYS A 3 32.19 55.65 -3.03
N LYS A 4 32.81 55.85 -4.21
CA LYS A 4 32.52 55.05 -5.42
C LYS A 4 32.91 53.58 -5.24
N LYS A 5 34.06 53.29 -4.58
CA LYS A 5 34.50 51.91 -4.28
C LYS A 5 33.52 51.17 -3.37
N ILE A 6 32.96 51.84 -2.36
CA ILE A 6 31.96 51.24 -1.45
C ILE A 6 30.67 50.89 -2.21
N VAL A 7 30.22 51.78 -3.11
CA VAL A 7 29.04 51.52 -3.96
C VAL A 7 29.28 50.32 -4.89
N TYR A 8 30.46 50.20 -5.50
CA TYR A 8 30.78 49.03 -6.32
C TYR A 8 30.81 47.73 -5.52
N VAL A 9 31.37 47.74 -4.30
CA VAL A 9 31.36 46.55 -3.42
C VAL A 9 29.94 46.15 -3.02
N LEU A 10 29.08 47.12 -2.67
CA LEU A 10 27.67 46.84 -2.35
C LEU A 10 26.91 46.29 -3.56
N LEU A 11 27.15 46.84 -4.76
CA LEU A 11 26.57 46.33 -6.01
C LEU A 11 27.05 44.90 -6.31
N SER A 12 28.33 44.60 -6.09
CA SER A 12 28.87 43.25 -6.26
C SER A 12 28.26 42.25 -5.28
N ILE A 13 28.07 42.61 -4.01
CA ILE A 13 27.40 41.76 -3.01
C ILE A 13 25.94 41.51 -3.40
N LEU A 14 25.24 42.54 -3.88
CA LEU A 14 23.84 42.43 -4.30
C LEU A 14 23.69 41.55 -5.55
N LEU A 15 24.62 41.67 -6.50
CA LEU A 15 24.68 40.81 -7.69
C LEU A 15 24.97 39.35 -7.34
N LEU A 16 25.93 39.11 -6.43
CA LEU A 16 26.24 37.76 -5.95
C LEU A 16 25.08 37.14 -5.18
N GLY A 17 24.37 37.93 -4.36
CA GLY A 17 23.15 37.50 -3.68
C GLY A 17 22.04 37.12 -4.66
N ALA A 18 21.83 37.93 -5.70
CA ALA A 18 20.85 37.65 -6.74
C ALA A 18 21.20 36.38 -7.55
N LEU A 19 22.47 36.20 -7.92
CA LEU A 19 22.96 34.99 -8.59
C LEU A 19 22.80 33.75 -7.71
N GLY A 20 23.08 33.86 -6.41
CA GLY A 20 22.87 32.78 -5.45
C GLY A 20 21.40 32.37 -5.37
N LEU A 21 20.48 33.33 -5.24
CA LEU A 21 19.04 33.06 -5.22
C LEU A 21 18.54 32.45 -6.54
N LEU A 22 19.02 32.96 -7.68
CA LEU A 22 18.65 32.44 -8.99
C LEU A 22 19.15 31.00 -9.17
N SER A 23 20.37 30.69 -8.73
CA SER A 23 20.90 29.33 -8.76
C SER A 23 20.09 28.35 -7.89
N LEU A 24 19.71 28.75 -6.66
CA LEU A 24 18.85 27.95 -5.79
C LEU A 24 17.46 27.75 -6.38
N TRP A 25 16.90 28.78 -7.01
CA TRP A 25 15.59 28.71 -7.67
C TRP A 25 15.62 27.77 -8.89
N VAL A 26 16.67 27.85 -9.72
CA VAL A 26 16.89 26.95 -10.85
C VAL A 26 17.08 25.51 -10.39
N ILE A 27 17.86 25.26 -9.33
CA ILE A 27 18.03 23.92 -8.76
C ILE A 27 16.68 23.38 -8.29
N LYS A 28 15.91 24.18 -7.56
CA LYS A 28 14.59 23.76 -7.03
C LYS A 28 13.60 23.42 -8.15
N ILE A 29 13.60 24.15 -9.26
CA ILE A 29 12.74 23.87 -10.41
C ILE A 29 13.17 22.61 -11.16
N ASN A 30 14.48 22.34 -11.22
CA ASN A 30 15.01 21.20 -11.96
C ASN A 30 15.12 19.92 -11.13
N THR A 31 14.81 19.97 -9.83
CA THR A 31 14.86 18.78 -8.96
C THR A 31 13.59 17.96 -9.13
N LYS A 32 13.72 16.72 -9.61
CA LYS A 32 12.61 15.76 -9.65
C LYS A 32 12.13 15.47 -8.22
N VAL A 33 10.81 15.44 -8.03
CA VAL A 33 10.19 15.08 -6.76
C VAL A 33 9.61 13.68 -6.89
N TYR A 34 9.98 12.78 -6.00
CA TYR A 34 9.52 11.40 -6.02
C TYR A 34 8.45 11.14 -4.97
N THR A 35 7.54 10.23 -5.28
CA THR A 35 6.77 9.49 -4.29
C THR A 35 7.60 8.29 -3.89
N ASP A 36 7.95 8.22 -2.61
CA ASP A 36 8.71 7.13 -2.01
C ASP A 36 7.83 6.38 -1.01
N ILE A 37 7.61 5.10 -1.28
CA ILE A 37 6.93 4.17 -0.37
C ILE A 37 7.87 2.99 -0.15
N ARG A 38 8.21 2.72 1.12
CA ARG A 38 9.05 1.58 1.48
C ARG A 38 8.18 0.36 1.73
N GLU A 39 8.58 -0.80 1.21
CA GLU A 39 7.86 -2.05 1.47
C GLU A 39 7.70 -2.31 2.97
N THR A 40 6.54 -2.86 3.33
CA THR A 40 6.33 -3.33 4.69
C THR A 40 7.16 -4.56 4.96
N LYS A 41 7.95 -4.51 6.03
CA LYS A 41 8.68 -5.66 6.55
C LYS A 41 7.79 -6.43 7.51
N PHE A 42 7.34 -7.60 7.05
CA PHE A 42 6.56 -8.51 7.86
C PHE A 42 7.45 -9.14 8.93
N LYS A 43 7.03 -9.03 10.18
CA LYS A 43 7.61 -9.80 11.27
C LYS A 43 7.22 -11.27 11.13
N SER A 44 5.94 -11.50 10.84
CA SER A 44 5.42 -12.83 10.58
C SER A 44 4.12 -12.77 9.77
N ILE A 45 3.94 -13.76 8.90
CA ILE A 45 2.65 -14.15 8.34
C ILE A 45 2.46 -15.60 8.79
N GLN A 46 1.47 -15.87 9.64
CA GLN A 46 1.26 -17.19 10.22
C GLN A 46 -0.09 -17.75 9.78
N LEU A 47 -0.05 -18.93 9.19
CA LEU A 47 -1.23 -19.73 8.92
C LEU A 47 -1.45 -20.75 10.05
N PHE A 48 -2.69 -20.92 10.49
CA PHE A 48 -3.04 -21.88 11.55
C PHE A 48 -4.45 -22.44 11.36
N ASP A 49 -4.77 -23.49 12.14
CA ASP A 49 -5.98 -24.31 12.00
C ASP A 49 -6.21 -24.78 10.56
N ASN A 50 -5.29 -25.62 10.05
CA ASN A 50 -5.31 -26.12 8.67
C ASN A 50 -5.37 -25.00 7.63
N ASN A 51 -4.57 -23.95 7.81
CA ASN A 51 -4.45 -22.79 6.93
C ASN A 51 -5.73 -21.94 6.77
N LYS A 52 -6.72 -22.14 7.64
CA LYS A 52 -7.98 -21.38 7.67
C LYS A 52 -7.83 -19.98 8.22
N PHE A 53 -6.86 -19.71 9.08
CA PHE A 53 -6.66 -18.37 9.62
C PHE A 53 -5.26 -17.88 9.29
N VAL A 54 -5.17 -16.57 9.08
CA VAL A 54 -3.93 -15.85 8.81
C VAL A 54 -3.77 -14.74 9.84
N LEU A 55 -2.68 -14.78 10.59
CA LEU A 55 -2.22 -13.67 11.41
C LEU A 55 -1.06 -12.96 10.70
N VAL A 56 -1.22 -11.66 10.47
CA VAL A 56 -0.15 -10.81 9.93
C VAL A 56 0.35 -9.90 11.05
N ALA A 57 1.66 -9.88 11.25
CA ALA A 57 2.34 -9.03 12.22
C ALA A 57 3.53 -8.29 11.59
N VAL A 58 3.80 -7.09 12.08
CA VAL A 58 4.87 -6.20 11.60
C VAL A 58 5.60 -5.58 12.77
N ASP A 59 6.89 -5.29 12.61
CA ASP A 59 7.64 -4.57 13.65
C ASP A 59 7.34 -3.05 13.62
N GLU A 60 7.17 -2.46 12.43
CA GLU A 60 6.90 -1.02 12.25
C GLU A 60 5.42 -0.76 11.94
N LYS A 61 4.62 -0.35 12.94
CA LYS A 61 3.18 -0.09 12.74
C LYS A 61 2.86 1.24 12.04
N ASN A 62 3.64 2.29 12.34
CA ASN A 62 3.35 3.68 11.95
C ASN A 62 4.04 4.16 10.66
N ASN A 63 5.04 3.43 10.17
CA ASN A 63 5.85 3.85 9.03
C ASN A 63 6.01 2.71 8.01
N ARG A 64 4.88 2.11 7.65
CA ARG A 64 4.81 0.98 6.74
C ARG A 64 3.98 1.33 5.51
N ALA A 65 4.25 0.63 4.41
CA ALA A 65 3.34 0.64 3.27
C ALA A 65 2.03 -0.07 3.61
N ASP A 66 1.03 0.14 2.75
CA ASP A 66 -0.20 -0.62 2.81
C ASP A 66 0.07 -2.12 2.71
N ILE A 67 -0.73 -2.88 3.45
CA ILE A 67 -0.79 -4.33 3.39
C ILE A 67 -2.12 -4.71 2.77
N TYR A 68 -2.06 -5.56 1.76
CA TYR A 68 -3.22 -6.13 1.08
C TYR A 68 -3.41 -7.55 1.58
N TYR A 69 -4.50 -7.76 2.32
CA TYR A 69 -4.85 -9.05 2.91
C TYR A 69 -5.76 -9.82 1.95
N GLY A 70 -5.15 -10.66 1.12
CA GLY A 70 -5.84 -11.53 0.16
C GLY A 70 -6.06 -12.94 0.70
N GLN A 71 -6.61 -13.81 -0.15
CA GLN A 71 -6.89 -15.21 0.19
C GLN A 71 -5.78 -16.16 -0.24
N ASN A 72 -5.09 -15.84 -1.33
CA ASN A 72 -3.93 -16.55 -1.85
C ASN A 72 -2.64 -15.81 -1.52
N TYR A 73 -2.69 -14.49 -1.32
CA TYR A 73 -1.52 -13.68 -1.02
C TYR A 73 -1.75 -12.66 0.09
N VAL A 74 -0.73 -12.47 0.93
CA VAL A 74 -0.53 -11.22 1.64
C VAL A 74 0.47 -10.40 0.85
N SER A 75 0.14 -9.14 0.55
CA SER A 75 1.00 -8.30 -0.30
C SER A 75 1.28 -6.94 0.30
N THR A 76 2.33 -6.28 -0.18
CA THR A 76 2.66 -4.87 0.08
C THR A 76 3.23 -4.23 -1.17
N ILE A 77 3.57 -2.94 -1.11
CA ILE A 77 4.17 -2.20 -2.23
C ILE A 77 5.46 -1.50 -1.83
N ALA A 78 6.35 -1.36 -2.80
CA ALA A 78 7.43 -0.38 -2.76
C ALA A 78 7.33 0.53 -3.97
N VAL A 79 7.45 1.84 -3.78
CA VAL A 79 7.29 2.83 -4.84
C VAL A 79 8.48 3.79 -4.80
N HIS A 80 9.07 4.03 -5.96
CA HIS A 80 9.93 5.18 -6.23
C HIS A 80 9.50 5.72 -7.58
N SER A 81 8.60 6.70 -7.57
CA SER A 81 7.93 7.17 -8.79
C SER A 81 7.95 8.69 -8.87
N TRP A 82 8.38 9.23 -10.00
CA TRP A 82 8.43 10.67 -10.21
C TRP A 82 7.01 11.26 -10.26
N ARG A 83 6.74 12.18 -9.34
CA ARG A 83 5.59 13.07 -9.37
C ARG A 83 5.77 14.11 -10.47
N ILE A 84 5.40 13.73 -11.70
CA ILE A 84 5.41 14.67 -12.81
C ILE A 84 4.32 15.73 -12.61
N GLY A 85 4.68 17.00 -12.79
CA GLY A 85 3.72 18.09 -12.90
C GLY A 85 3.09 18.13 -14.29
N GLU A 86 2.32 19.18 -14.57
CA GLU A 86 1.76 19.41 -15.90
C GLU A 86 2.86 19.56 -16.94
N VAL A 87 2.87 18.67 -17.92
CA VAL A 87 3.86 18.62 -19.00
C VAL A 87 3.16 18.37 -20.33
N LYS A 88 3.81 18.74 -21.44
CA LYS A 88 3.26 18.47 -22.77
C LYS A 88 3.11 16.97 -23.04
N ASN A 89 4.10 16.17 -22.68
CA ASN A 89 4.03 14.72 -22.79
C ASN A 89 4.72 14.10 -21.58
N SER A 90 4.17 13.01 -21.04
CA SER A 90 4.86 12.25 -19.99
C SER A 90 6.28 11.88 -20.44
N PRO A 91 7.30 12.12 -19.60
CA PRO A 91 8.64 11.62 -19.86
C PRO A 91 8.65 10.09 -19.76
N PRO A 92 9.59 9.40 -20.44
CA PRO A 92 9.82 7.97 -20.21
C PRO A 92 10.00 7.67 -18.73
N ILE A 93 9.64 6.45 -18.33
CA ILE A 93 9.90 5.97 -16.96
C ILE A 93 11.41 5.81 -16.81
N GLY A 94 11.99 6.47 -15.80
CA GLY A 94 13.41 6.40 -15.50
C GLY A 94 13.82 5.00 -15.06
N LYS A 95 15.09 4.64 -15.25
CA LYS A 95 15.64 3.35 -14.80
C LYS A 95 15.71 3.24 -13.28
N GLU A 96 15.72 4.38 -12.61
CA GLU A 96 15.67 4.50 -11.16
C GLU A 96 14.26 4.24 -10.59
N GLU A 97 13.23 4.37 -11.42
CA GLU A 97 11.84 4.39 -10.99
C GLU A 97 11.25 2.99 -10.95
N TYR A 98 10.43 2.71 -9.94
CA TYR A 98 9.75 1.43 -9.79
C TYR A 98 8.39 1.57 -9.10
N TYR A 99 7.48 0.66 -9.43
CA TYR A 99 6.25 0.42 -8.68
C TYR A 99 6.11 -1.08 -8.46
N LYS A 100 6.65 -1.55 -7.34
CA LYS A 100 6.76 -2.97 -7.00
C LYS A 100 5.59 -3.40 -6.16
N ILE A 101 4.94 -4.47 -6.59
CA ILE A 101 3.97 -5.24 -5.81
C ILE A 101 4.70 -6.49 -5.32
N ILE A 102 4.74 -6.66 -4.01
CA ILE A 102 5.48 -7.73 -3.36
C ILE A 102 4.46 -8.62 -2.65
N SER A 103 4.34 -9.87 -3.10
CA SER A 103 3.31 -10.81 -2.65
C SER A 103 3.93 -12.06 -2.03
N TYR A 104 3.37 -12.51 -0.92
CA TYR A 104 3.75 -13.73 -0.20
C TYR A 104 2.64 -14.75 -0.36
N ASP A 105 2.97 -15.88 -1.00
CA ASP A 105 2.00 -16.95 -1.33
C ASP A 105 1.59 -17.74 -0.08
N LEU A 106 0.32 -17.62 0.30
CA LEU A 106 -0.29 -18.30 1.45
C LEU A 106 -0.51 -19.80 1.22
N ASN A 107 -0.45 -20.26 -0.03
CA ASN A 107 -0.55 -21.67 -0.39
C ASN A 107 0.81 -22.36 -0.46
N SER A 108 1.90 -21.58 -0.39
CA SER A 108 3.26 -22.09 -0.35
C SER A 108 3.71 -22.36 1.09
N PRO A 109 4.25 -23.56 1.41
CA PRO A 109 4.69 -23.90 2.77
C PRO A 109 5.70 -22.91 3.38
N ASN A 110 6.49 -22.24 2.53
CA ASN A 110 7.51 -21.29 2.94
C ASN A 110 7.16 -19.83 2.61
N LEU A 111 5.89 -19.54 2.28
CA LEU A 111 5.42 -18.20 1.90
C LEU A 111 6.26 -17.59 0.78
N SER A 112 6.39 -18.31 -0.33
CA SER A 112 7.22 -17.86 -1.46
C SER A 112 6.90 -16.42 -1.84
N ARG A 113 7.95 -15.59 -1.85
CA ARG A 113 7.90 -14.17 -2.21
C ARG A 113 7.99 -14.05 -3.73
N LYS A 114 7.02 -13.33 -4.31
CA LYS A 114 7.08 -12.86 -5.70
C LYS A 114 7.06 -11.33 -5.73
N GLU A 115 7.69 -10.77 -6.74
CA GLU A 115 7.79 -9.33 -6.93
C GLU A 115 7.48 -9.01 -8.39
N LEU A 116 6.50 -8.14 -8.60
CA LEU A 116 6.12 -7.62 -9.90
C LEU A 116 6.37 -6.12 -9.91
N ASP A 117 7.19 -5.62 -10.83
CA ASP A 117 7.32 -4.19 -11.09
C ASP A 117 6.36 -3.77 -12.21
N LEU A 118 5.32 -3.00 -11.88
CA LEU A 118 4.39 -2.49 -12.88
C LEU A 118 5.09 -1.65 -13.95
N TYR A 119 6.18 -0.97 -13.58
CA TYR A 119 6.93 -0.13 -14.51
C TYR A 119 7.79 -0.94 -15.46
N GLU A 120 8.03 -2.23 -15.24
CA GLU A 120 8.70 -3.08 -16.23
C GLU A 120 7.73 -3.64 -17.29
N LEU A 121 6.41 -3.49 -17.09
CA LEU A 121 5.42 -4.02 -18.01
C LEU A 121 5.40 -3.25 -19.34
N PRO A 122 5.44 -3.93 -20.51
CA PRO A 122 5.58 -3.28 -21.82
C PRO A 122 4.55 -2.20 -22.12
N ARG A 123 3.29 -2.41 -21.71
CA ARG A 123 2.21 -1.45 -21.92
C ARG A 123 2.41 -0.19 -21.08
N ILE A 124 2.87 -0.33 -19.83
CA ILE A 124 3.12 0.78 -18.92
C ILE A 124 4.29 1.63 -19.42
N GLN A 125 5.38 0.99 -19.85
CA GLN A 125 6.53 1.65 -20.49
C GLN A 125 6.15 2.41 -21.77
N THR A 126 5.44 1.74 -22.68
CA THR A 126 5.08 2.32 -23.99
C THR A 126 4.18 3.55 -23.83
N GLN A 127 3.21 3.47 -22.93
CA GLN A 127 2.27 4.57 -22.65
C GLN A 127 2.79 5.55 -21.60
N LYS A 128 3.95 5.30 -21.00
CA LYS A 128 4.59 6.16 -20.00
C LYS A 128 3.64 6.51 -18.85
N PHE A 129 2.85 5.52 -18.47
CA PHE A 129 1.91 5.62 -17.38
C PHE A 129 2.63 5.67 -16.06
N ARG A 130 2.09 6.45 -15.12
CA ARG A 130 2.62 6.60 -13.77
C ARG A 130 1.55 6.36 -12.75
N LEU A 131 1.97 5.90 -11.57
CA LEU A 131 1.15 5.67 -10.42
C LEU A 131 1.91 6.11 -9.16
N ASN A 132 1.26 6.96 -8.36
CA ASN A 132 1.85 7.52 -7.14
C ASN A 132 1.00 7.24 -5.90
N GLU A 133 0.09 6.29 -6.00
CA GLU A 133 -0.89 5.98 -4.96
C GLU A 133 -0.88 4.51 -4.62
N VAL A 134 -1.43 4.21 -3.45
CA VAL A 134 -1.70 2.85 -2.98
C VAL A 134 -2.83 2.21 -3.79
N LEU A 135 -2.84 0.88 -3.85
CA LEU A 135 -3.83 0.10 -4.59
C LEU A 135 -5.08 -0.20 -3.76
N SER A 136 -6.11 -0.70 -4.43
CA SER A 136 -7.27 -1.36 -3.81
C SER A 136 -7.17 -2.87 -4.06
N SER A 137 -7.44 -3.70 -3.05
CA SER A 137 -7.44 -5.17 -3.20
C SER A 137 -8.84 -5.73 -3.38
N TYR A 138 -8.96 -6.80 -4.18
CA TYR A 138 -10.20 -7.51 -4.45
C TYR A 138 -9.94 -9.01 -4.46
N TYR A 139 -10.95 -9.79 -4.06
CA TYR A 139 -10.97 -11.23 -4.21
C TYR A 139 -12.16 -11.65 -5.07
N GLY A 140 -11.93 -12.52 -6.05
CA GLY A 140 -12.99 -12.99 -6.93
C GLY A 140 -12.57 -14.20 -7.74
N ASN A 141 -13.53 -15.12 -8.00
CA ASN A 141 -13.29 -16.31 -8.82
C ASN A 141 -12.06 -17.14 -8.38
N GLY A 142 -11.77 -17.21 -7.07
CA GLY A 142 -10.64 -17.97 -6.54
C GLY A 142 -9.28 -17.24 -6.61
N LYS A 143 -9.26 -15.95 -6.95
CA LYS A 143 -8.03 -15.18 -7.21
C LYS A 143 -7.99 -13.85 -6.50
N ASP A 144 -6.78 -13.42 -6.16
CA ASP A 144 -6.51 -12.08 -5.64
C ASP A 144 -6.19 -11.10 -6.78
N TYR A 145 -6.76 -9.91 -6.68
CA TYR A 145 -6.56 -8.83 -7.62
C TYR A 145 -6.21 -7.52 -6.92
N MET A 146 -5.50 -6.64 -7.64
CA MET A 146 -5.29 -5.26 -7.23
C MET A 146 -5.75 -4.28 -8.32
N ALA A 147 -6.27 -3.13 -7.94
CA ALA A 147 -6.77 -2.15 -8.90
C ALA A 147 -6.50 -0.71 -8.46
N ARG A 148 -6.47 0.19 -9.44
CA ARG A 148 -6.55 1.63 -9.23
C ARG A 148 -7.19 2.32 -10.43
N ASP A 149 -7.74 3.52 -10.21
CA ASP A 149 -8.47 4.30 -11.20
C ASP A 149 -7.67 5.45 -11.84
N ASN A 150 -6.49 5.77 -11.31
CA ASN A 150 -5.70 6.92 -11.72
C ASN A 150 -4.29 6.56 -12.17
N LEU A 151 -4.17 5.50 -12.96
CA LEU A 151 -2.97 5.31 -13.75
C LEU A 151 -2.93 6.41 -14.82
N TYR A 152 -1.94 7.30 -14.76
CA TYR A 152 -2.03 8.58 -15.44
C TYR A 152 -0.85 8.87 -16.38
N GLN A 153 -1.09 9.70 -17.38
CA GLN A 153 -0.08 10.25 -18.28
C GLN A 153 -0.52 11.62 -18.82
N TYR A 154 0.43 12.36 -19.40
CA TYR A 154 0.15 13.55 -20.19
C TYR A 154 0.40 13.29 -21.67
N VAL A 155 -0.54 13.69 -22.53
CA VAL A 155 -0.42 13.63 -24.00
C VAL A 155 -0.85 14.96 -24.59
N ASN A 156 0.05 15.61 -25.33
CA ASN A 156 -0.19 16.94 -25.91
C ASN A 156 -0.67 18.02 -24.92
N GLY A 157 -0.29 17.91 -23.65
CA GLY A 157 -0.68 18.83 -22.58
C GLY A 157 -1.98 18.45 -21.86
N GLU A 158 -2.67 17.40 -22.32
CA GLU A 158 -3.88 16.90 -21.67
C GLU A 158 -3.55 15.78 -20.69
N TYR A 159 -4.22 15.80 -19.53
CA TYR A 159 -4.12 14.77 -18.51
C TYR A 159 -5.05 13.60 -18.85
N PHE A 160 -4.50 12.40 -18.94
CA PHE A 160 -5.24 11.18 -19.23
C PHE A 160 -5.09 10.19 -18.08
N GLU A 161 -6.22 9.70 -17.57
CA GLU A 161 -6.29 8.64 -16.57
C GLU A 161 -6.98 7.40 -17.12
N GLN A 162 -6.55 6.24 -16.64
CA GLN A 162 -7.20 4.98 -16.93
C GLN A 162 -7.20 4.07 -15.70
N SER A 163 -8.32 3.38 -15.48
CA SER A 163 -8.38 2.30 -14.49
C SER A 163 -7.66 1.05 -14.99
N PHE A 164 -7.03 0.33 -14.07
CA PHE A 164 -6.52 -1.02 -14.32
C PHE A 164 -6.93 -1.99 -13.22
N LEU A 165 -6.92 -3.26 -13.57
CA LEU A 165 -7.06 -4.40 -12.67
C LEU A 165 -5.92 -5.36 -12.96
N LEU A 166 -5.18 -5.76 -11.94
CA LEU A 166 -4.09 -6.72 -11.99
C LEU A 166 -4.55 -8.04 -11.38
N ASP A 167 -4.43 -9.13 -12.12
CA ASP A 167 -4.46 -10.50 -11.58
C ASP A 167 -3.08 -10.81 -10.97
N ILE A 168 -3.04 -11.03 -9.66
CA ILE A 168 -1.77 -11.24 -8.95
C ILE A 168 -1.13 -12.58 -9.34
N ASP A 169 -1.92 -13.61 -9.65
CA ASP A 169 -1.41 -14.94 -10.01
C ASP A 169 -0.72 -14.95 -11.36
N ASN A 170 -1.36 -14.34 -12.36
CA ASN A 170 -0.90 -14.39 -13.75
C ASN A 170 -0.11 -13.16 -14.17
N GLU A 171 0.04 -12.17 -13.27
CA GLU A 171 0.68 -10.88 -13.54
C GLU A 171 0.07 -10.14 -14.74
N GLU A 172 -1.23 -10.37 -14.98
CA GLU A 172 -1.96 -9.85 -16.14
C GLU A 172 -2.71 -8.56 -15.81
N LEU A 173 -2.55 -7.53 -16.66
CA LEU A 173 -3.25 -6.25 -16.54
C LEU A 173 -4.46 -6.16 -17.48
N PHE A 174 -5.61 -5.91 -16.87
CA PHE A 174 -6.87 -5.59 -17.55
C PHE A 174 -7.18 -4.10 -17.45
N PHE A 175 -7.64 -3.53 -18.57
CA PHE A 175 -7.99 -2.11 -18.67
C PHE A 175 -9.43 -1.88 -19.16
N LYS A 176 -10.13 -2.95 -19.52
CA LYS A 176 -11.53 -2.94 -19.96
C LYS A 176 -12.41 -3.40 -18.82
N ASP A 177 -13.57 -2.75 -18.68
CA ASP A 177 -14.64 -3.12 -17.74
C ASP A 177 -14.16 -3.24 -16.28
N VAL A 178 -13.10 -2.51 -15.91
CA VAL A 178 -12.45 -2.60 -14.59
C VAL A 178 -13.44 -2.32 -13.46
N ALA A 179 -14.24 -1.26 -13.60
CA ALA A 179 -15.26 -0.91 -12.62
C ALA A 179 -16.32 -2.01 -12.46
N GLN A 180 -16.80 -2.58 -13.57
CA GLN A 180 -17.77 -3.67 -13.55
C GLN A 180 -17.20 -4.89 -12.83
N ARG A 181 -16.00 -5.35 -13.23
CA ARG A 181 -15.33 -6.51 -12.61
C ARG A 181 -15.12 -6.31 -11.11
N ARG A 182 -14.66 -5.12 -10.70
CA ARG A 182 -14.50 -4.77 -9.28
C ARG A 182 -15.83 -4.82 -8.52
N ASN A 183 -16.90 -4.28 -9.10
CA ASN A 183 -18.22 -4.30 -8.48
C ASN A 183 -18.76 -5.72 -8.33
N GLU A 184 -18.56 -6.57 -9.34
CA GLU A 184 -18.92 -7.99 -9.28
C GLU A 184 -18.17 -8.72 -8.16
N MET A 185 -16.85 -8.49 -8.04
CA MET A 185 -16.03 -9.05 -6.96
C MET A 185 -16.48 -8.55 -5.59
N ALA A 186 -16.68 -7.24 -5.43
CA ALA A 186 -17.12 -6.65 -4.16
C ALA A 186 -18.51 -7.15 -3.71
N THR A 187 -19.40 -7.44 -4.65
CA THR A 187 -20.75 -7.97 -4.37
C THR A 187 -20.70 -9.44 -3.99
N LYS A 188 -19.75 -10.19 -4.54
CA LYS A 188 -19.57 -11.63 -4.25
C LYS A 188 -18.55 -11.90 -3.15
N ASP A 189 -17.98 -10.83 -2.58
CA ASP A 189 -16.92 -10.92 -1.57
C ASP A 189 -17.43 -11.72 -0.35
N PRO A 190 -16.87 -12.92 -0.09
CA PRO A 190 -17.29 -13.76 1.03
C PRO A 190 -17.10 -13.06 2.38
N TYR A 191 -16.23 -12.06 2.46
CA TYR A 191 -15.93 -11.30 3.69
C TYR A 191 -17.01 -10.28 4.07
N ARG A 192 -17.70 -9.70 3.09
CA ARG A 192 -18.60 -8.56 3.34
C ARG A 192 -20.04 -8.98 3.62
N ASN A 193 -20.45 -10.15 3.14
CA ASN A 193 -21.87 -10.36 2.81
C ASN A 193 -22.56 -11.56 3.47
N LYS A 194 -21.98 -12.24 4.48
CA LYS A 194 -22.55 -13.55 4.88
C LYS A 194 -23.02 -13.75 6.32
N VAL A 195 -22.50 -13.05 7.33
CA VAL A 195 -22.97 -13.26 8.72
C VAL A 195 -23.08 -11.94 9.47
N SER A 196 -24.32 -11.54 9.80
CA SER A 196 -24.56 -10.45 10.75
C SER A 196 -24.55 -11.04 12.17
N LEU A 197 -23.65 -10.52 13.02
CA LEU A 197 -23.63 -10.84 14.45
C LEU A 197 -24.54 -9.92 15.28
N THR A 198 -25.21 -8.96 14.64
CA THR A 198 -26.06 -7.97 15.33
C THR A 198 -27.31 -8.58 15.98
N PRO A 199 -28.05 -9.51 15.34
CA PRO A 199 -29.21 -10.12 15.99
C PRO A 199 -28.82 -10.86 17.27
N GLY A 200 -29.57 -10.63 18.35
CA GLY A 200 -29.35 -11.29 19.64
C GLY A 200 -28.19 -10.75 20.48
N GLY A 201 -27.60 -9.61 20.11
CA GLY A 201 -26.54 -8.95 20.91
C GLY A 201 -25.17 -9.65 20.89
N LEU A 202 -24.99 -10.66 20.03
CA LEU A 202 -23.73 -11.39 19.90
C LEU A 202 -22.58 -10.48 19.42
N GLY A 203 -22.89 -9.55 18.53
CA GLY A 203 -21.93 -8.56 18.04
C GLY A 203 -21.45 -7.62 19.13
N ASP A 204 -22.33 -7.20 20.03
CA ASP A 204 -21.97 -6.34 21.17
C ASP A 204 -21.12 -7.10 22.19
N SER A 205 -21.50 -8.36 22.49
CA SER A 205 -20.74 -9.23 23.39
C SER A 205 -19.33 -9.53 22.84
N LEU A 206 -19.22 -9.89 21.57
CA LEU A 206 -17.93 -10.09 20.90
C LEU A 206 -17.10 -8.81 20.91
N SER A 207 -17.71 -7.67 20.59
CA SER A 207 -17.02 -6.38 20.58
C SER A 207 -16.52 -6.00 21.97
N ALA A 208 -17.31 -6.24 23.03
CA ALA A 208 -16.90 -5.99 24.40
C ALA A 208 -15.70 -6.87 24.80
N GLN A 209 -15.75 -8.17 24.48
CA GLN A 209 -14.65 -9.10 24.76
C GLN A 209 -13.37 -8.74 24.00
N LEU A 210 -13.47 -8.39 22.71
CA LEU A 210 -12.29 -7.99 21.93
C LEU A 210 -11.65 -6.71 22.49
N ARG A 211 -12.45 -5.74 22.94
CA ARG A 211 -11.95 -4.48 23.53
C ARG A 211 -11.16 -4.69 24.82
N GLU A 212 -11.49 -5.69 25.64
CA GLU A 212 -10.68 -6.04 26.83
C GLU A 212 -9.22 -6.34 26.45
N TYR A 213 -8.99 -6.79 25.23
CA TYR A 213 -7.68 -7.13 24.68
C TYR A 213 -7.16 -6.10 23.66
N HIS A 214 -7.78 -4.93 23.59
CA HIS A 214 -7.42 -3.86 22.64
C HIS A 214 -7.54 -4.28 21.17
N LEU A 215 -8.55 -5.11 20.89
CA LEU A 215 -8.89 -5.60 19.56
C LEU A 215 -10.28 -5.11 19.15
N LEU A 216 -10.51 -5.05 17.85
CA LEU A 216 -11.83 -4.76 17.29
C LEU A 216 -12.09 -5.61 16.04
N GLN A 217 -13.38 -5.86 15.79
CA GLN A 217 -13.81 -6.49 14.56
C GLN A 217 -14.05 -5.44 13.49
N LEU A 218 -13.41 -5.59 12.33
CA LEU A 218 -13.64 -4.73 11.17
C LEU A 218 -13.69 -5.57 9.90
N ARG A 219 -14.82 -5.48 9.17
CA ARG A 219 -14.99 -6.09 7.84
C ARG A 219 -14.57 -7.56 7.81
N GLY A 220 -15.02 -8.35 8.77
CA GLY A 220 -14.73 -9.80 8.85
C GLY A 220 -13.35 -10.17 9.39
N ALA A 221 -12.52 -9.20 9.79
CA ALA A 221 -11.22 -9.43 10.41
C ALA A 221 -11.18 -8.90 11.85
N ILE A 222 -10.18 -9.34 12.61
CA ILE A 222 -9.82 -8.78 13.92
C ILE A 222 -8.56 -7.94 13.72
N ILE A 223 -8.59 -6.69 14.17
CA ILE A 223 -7.46 -5.75 14.08
C ILE A 223 -7.20 -5.08 15.42
N PRO A 224 -6.01 -4.48 15.64
CA PRO A 224 -5.75 -3.63 16.80
C PRO A 224 -6.74 -2.46 16.88
N ASP A 225 -7.07 -2.07 18.11
CA ASP A 225 -7.74 -0.81 18.38
C ASP A 225 -6.75 0.36 18.23
N LEU A 226 -7.19 1.42 17.54
CA LEU A 226 -6.34 2.51 17.04
C LEU A 226 -5.56 3.24 18.15
N ASP A 227 -6.10 3.26 19.38
CA ASP A 227 -5.49 3.96 20.53
C ASP A 227 -4.60 3.07 21.41
N SER A 228 -4.38 1.82 21.01
CA SER A 228 -3.84 0.78 21.89
C SER A 228 -2.77 -0.11 21.27
N ASP A 229 -2.06 0.39 20.26
CA ASP A 229 -1.16 -0.37 19.38
C ASP A 229 -0.01 -1.14 20.06
N ASN A 230 0.18 -1.09 21.38
CA ASN A 230 1.16 -1.89 22.12
C ASN A 230 0.61 -2.54 23.40
N LYS A 231 -0.72 -2.63 23.52
CA LYS A 231 -1.39 -3.11 24.75
C LYS A 231 -2.06 -4.48 24.57
N ILE A 232 -2.02 -5.05 23.37
CA ILE A 232 -2.61 -6.36 23.09
C ILE A 232 -1.84 -7.42 23.88
N ASP A 233 -2.48 -8.00 24.89
CA ASP A 233 -2.03 -9.17 25.62
C ASP A 233 -3.18 -10.15 25.78
N ILE A 234 -3.13 -11.24 25.03
CA ILE A 234 -4.16 -12.30 25.04
C ILE A 234 -3.69 -13.55 25.81
N SER A 235 -2.61 -13.45 26.59
CA SER A 235 -1.92 -14.60 27.19
C SER A 235 -2.80 -15.44 28.12
N ASN A 236 -3.82 -14.83 28.73
CA ASN A 236 -4.81 -15.46 29.61
C ASN A 236 -6.01 -16.11 28.88
N THR A 237 -6.04 -16.09 27.55
CA THR A 237 -7.18 -16.60 26.77
C THR A 237 -7.02 -18.09 26.41
N ASN A 238 -8.14 -18.77 26.19
CA ASN A 238 -8.13 -20.13 25.62
C ASN A 238 -7.47 -20.15 24.22
N PHE A 239 -7.55 -19.05 23.47
CA PHE A 239 -6.87 -18.93 22.18
C PHE A 239 -5.34 -19.04 22.34
N ALA A 240 -4.76 -18.35 23.33
CA ALA A 240 -3.32 -18.43 23.59
C ALA A 240 -2.86 -19.81 24.07
N GLN A 241 -3.74 -20.55 24.75
CA GLN A 241 -3.48 -21.95 25.13
C GLN A 241 -3.50 -22.89 23.91
N LEU A 242 -4.45 -22.70 23.00
CA LEU A 242 -4.61 -23.53 21.80
C LEU A 242 -3.57 -23.21 20.72
N TYR A 243 -3.21 -21.94 20.57
CA TYR A 243 -2.31 -21.44 19.52
C TYR A 243 -1.17 -20.58 20.10
N PRO A 244 -0.28 -21.16 20.94
CA PRO A 244 0.73 -20.39 21.66
C PRO A 244 1.72 -19.65 20.74
N GLU A 245 2.09 -20.25 19.61
CA GLU A 245 3.00 -19.60 18.63
C GLU A 245 2.34 -18.44 17.88
N VAL A 246 1.02 -18.48 17.72
CA VAL A 246 0.25 -17.38 17.11
C VAL A 246 0.10 -16.25 18.13
N ALA A 247 -0.22 -16.60 19.39
CA ALA A 247 -0.40 -15.64 20.48
C ALA A 247 0.85 -14.78 20.75
N LYS A 248 2.06 -15.34 20.58
CA LYS A 248 3.31 -14.57 20.70
C LYS A 248 3.40 -13.36 19.77
N ASN A 249 2.79 -13.45 18.58
CA ASN A 249 2.83 -12.39 17.56
C ASN A 249 1.61 -11.46 17.59
N MET A 250 0.60 -11.76 18.42
CA MET A 250 -0.62 -10.94 18.52
C MET A 250 -0.34 -9.51 18.97
N LYS A 251 0.67 -9.28 19.81
CA LYS A 251 1.08 -7.93 20.22
C LYS A 251 1.48 -7.03 19.04
N ASP A 252 2.08 -7.64 18.02
CA ASP A 252 2.63 -6.96 16.84
C ASP A 252 1.69 -7.10 15.62
N MET A 253 0.48 -7.63 15.85
CA MET A 253 -0.45 -7.89 14.77
C MET A 253 -0.90 -6.62 14.07
N THR A 254 -1.24 -6.77 12.80
CA THR A 254 -1.94 -5.76 12.01
C THR A 254 -3.33 -6.26 11.62
N GLN A 255 -3.47 -7.57 11.38
CA GLN A 255 -4.74 -8.20 11.06
C GLN A 255 -4.70 -9.70 11.31
N LEU A 256 -5.76 -10.21 11.92
CA LEU A 256 -6.11 -11.63 11.98
C LEU A 256 -7.38 -11.85 11.16
N TYR A 257 -7.35 -12.77 10.21
CA TYR A 257 -8.46 -12.97 9.29
C TYR A 257 -8.58 -14.44 8.86
N PHE A 258 -9.77 -14.84 8.42
CA PHE A 258 -10.14 -16.17 7.96
C PHE A 258 -10.00 -16.37 6.44
N ARG A 259 -9.69 -17.58 5.98
CA ARG A 259 -9.66 -17.97 4.57
C ARG A 259 -10.81 -18.96 4.35
N PRO A 260 -11.78 -18.65 3.48
CA PRO A 260 -13.00 -19.44 3.31
C PRO A 260 -12.83 -20.73 2.50
N GLU A 261 -11.61 -21.04 2.05
CA GLU A 261 -11.28 -22.29 1.34
C GLU A 261 -10.95 -23.43 2.30
#